data_AF-A0A6N7C6L3-F1
#
_entry.id   AF-A0A6N7C6L3-F1
#
_cell.length_a   1.000
_cell.length_b   1.000
_cell.length_c   1.000
_cell.angle_alpha   90.00
_cell.angle_beta   90.00
_cell.angle_gamma   90.00
#
_symmetry.space_group_name_H-M   'P 1'
#
loop_
_entity.id
_entity.type
_entity.pdbx_description
1 polymer ?
#
loop_
_entity_poly.entity_id
_entity_poly.type
_entity_poly.pdbx_seq_one_letter_code
_entity_poly.pdbx_strand_id
1 'polypeptide(L)' 'MSDPIVTDFSHHSAEFALRPFETLADMRAEAPIAWSTAHDGFWVVTDHQHIIDGLADYGRFSGSSQMRV' A
#
# COMPACT_ATOMS: atom_id res chain seq x y z
N MET A 1 -19.47 1.43 1.19
CA MET A 1 -18.05 1.33 0.82
C MET A 1 -17.84 -0.09 0.34
N SER A 2 -17.28 -0.28 -0.85
CA SER A 2 -16.97 -1.61 -1.35
C SER A 2 -15.82 -2.22 -0.54
N ASP A 3 -15.79 -3.55 -0.46
CA ASP A 3 -14.66 -4.27 0.12
C ASP A 3 -13.36 -3.94 -0.63
N PRO A 4 -12.21 -3.91 0.06
CA PRO A 4 -10.94 -3.64 -0.59
C PRO A 4 -10.51 -4.77 -1.49
N ILE A 5 -9.73 -4.42 -2.52
CA ILE A 5 -9.00 -5.42 -3.29
C ILE A 5 -7.91 -6.00 -2.40
N VAL A 6 -7.88 -7.33 -2.32
CA VAL A 6 -6.93 -8.10 -1.50
C VAL A 6 -5.83 -8.66 -2.41
N THR A 7 -4.57 -8.58 -1.96
CA THR A 7 -3.39 -9.09 -2.67
C THR A 7 -2.47 -9.86 -1.71
N ASP A 8 -1.55 -10.66 -2.23
CA ASP A 8 -0.44 -11.26 -1.46
C ASP A 8 0.88 -10.45 -1.59
N PHE A 9 0.85 -9.27 -2.20
CA PHE A 9 2.02 -8.42 -2.42
C PHE A 9 2.93 -8.32 -1.19
N SER A 10 4.21 -8.61 -1.37
CA SER A 10 5.23 -8.48 -0.34
C SER A 10 6.42 -7.69 -0.89
N HIS A 11 6.76 -6.58 -0.23
CA HIS A 11 7.95 -5.78 -0.55
C HIS A 11 9.26 -6.49 -0.17
N HIS A 12 9.19 -7.64 0.51
CA HIS A 12 10.30 -8.54 0.78
C HIS A 12 10.38 -9.72 -0.21
N SER A 13 9.47 -9.80 -1.21
CA SER A 13 9.46 -10.90 -2.18
C SER A 13 10.63 -10.80 -3.16
N ALA A 14 11.10 -11.97 -3.62
CA ALA A 14 12.10 -12.04 -4.70
C ALA A 14 11.55 -11.46 -6.01
N GLU A 15 10.26 -11.62 -6.29
CA GLU A 15 9.62 -11.04 -7.48
C GLU A 15 9.71 -9.51 -7.45
N PHE A 16 9.34 -8.88 -6.34
CA PHE A 16 9.41 -7.44 -6.20
C PHE A 16 10.85 -6.92 -6.29
N ALA A 17 11.81 -7.66 -5.72
CA ALA A 17 13.22 -7.30 -5.81
C ALA A 17 13.76 -7.31 -7.25
N LEU A 18 13.23 -8.16 -8.12
CA LEU A 18 13.65 -8.27 -9.51
C LEU A 18 13.04 -7.20 -10.42
N ARG A 19 11.78 -6.80 -10.19
CA ARG A 19 11.02 -5.89 -11.07
C ARG A 19 10.13 -4.88 -10.32
N PRO A 20 10.69 -4.05 -9.43
CA PRO A 20 9.91 -3.27 -8.48
C PRO A 20 8.97 -2.26 -9.14
N PHE A 21 9.41 -1.61 -10.22
CA PHE A 21 8.61 -0.57 -10.87
C PHE A 21 7.47 -1.16 -11.69
N GLU A 22 7.72 -2.27 -12.38
CA GLU A 22 6.72 -3.03 -13.12
C GLU A 22 5.66 -3.58 -12.18
N THR A 23 6.06 -4.23 -11.08
CA THR A 23 5.10 -4.72 -10.07
C THR A 23 4.23 -3.60 -9.52
N LEU A 24 4.80 -2.43 -9.18
CA LEU A 24 4.00 -1.29 -8.69
C LEU A 24 3.11 -0.69 -9.78
N ALA A 25 3.54 -0.70 -11.05
CA ALA A 25 2.74 -0.24 -12.17
C ALA A 25 1.55 -1.17 -12.43
N ASP A 26 1.78 -2.49 -12.42
CA ASP A 26 0.76 -3.53 -12.54
C ASP A 26 -0.28 -3.37 -11.41
N MET A 27 0.18 -3.26 -10.16
CA MET A 27 -0.70 -3.02 -9.01
C MET A 27 -1.50 -1.73 -9.16
N ARG A 28 -0.88 -0.63 -9.62
CA ARG A 28 -1.58 0.65 -9.81
C ARG A 28 -2.67 0.56 -10.88
N ALA A 29 -2.41 -0.18 -11.95
CA ALA A 29 -3.36 -0.37 -13.04
C ALA A 29 -4.60 -1.16 -12.60
N GLU A 30 -4.43 -2.14 -11.70
CA GLU A 30 -5.52 -2.95 -11.16
C GLU A 30 -6.23 -2.31 -9.96
N ALA A 31 -5.47 -1.90 -8.95
CA ALA A 31 -5.96 -1.37 -7.69
C ALA A 31 -4.91 -0.41 -7.06
N PRO A 32 -5.06 0.92 -7.23
CA PRO A 32 -4.09 1.88 -6.71
C PRO A 32 -4.00 1.90 -5.18
N ILE A 33 -5.03 1.37 -4.50
CA ILE A 33 -5.05 1.08 -3.07
C ILE A 33 -5.49 -0.38 -2.89
N ALA A 34 -4.67 -1.18 -2.23
CA ALA A 34 -4.96 -2.59 -1.96
C ALA A 34 -4.56 -2.99 -0.53
N TRP A 35 -5.25 -3.99 0.02
CA TRP A 35 -4.87 -4.63 1.28
C TRP A 35 -4.01 -5.86 0.97
N SER A 36 -2.74 -5.84 1.37
CA SER A 36 -1.90 -7.01 1.35
C SER A 36 -2.15 -7.87 2.58
N THR A 37 -2.17 -9.19 2.40
CA THR A 37 -2.21 -10.17 3.51
C THR A 37 -0.83 -10.60 4.00
N ALA A 38 0.26 -10.16 3.37
CA ALA A 38 1.61 -10.46 3.80
C ALA A 38 1.99 -9.69 5.08
N HIS A 39 2.91 -10.24 5.89
CA HIS A 39 3.47 -9.59 7.09
C HIS A 39 2.41 -9.10 8.10
N ASP A 40 1.43 -9.94 8.42
CA ASP A 40 0.28 -9.61 9.29
C ASP A 40 -0.65 -8.52 8.75
N GLY A 41 -0.43 -8.12 7.50
CA GLY A 41 -1.31 -7.29 6.70
C GLY A 41 -0.96 -5.81 6.70
N PHE A 42 -1.04 -5.19 5.52
CA PHE A 42 -0.78 -3.76 5.34
C PHE A 42 -1.48 -3.20 4.11
N TRP A 43 -1.78 -1.90 4.14
CA TRP A 43 -2.25 -1.18 2.97
C TRP A 43 -1.07 -0.82 2.07
N VAL A 44 -1.27 -0.98 0.76
CA VAL A 44 -0.35 -0.53 -0.29
C VAL A 44 -1.04 0.57 -1.08
N VAL A 45 -0.36 1.71 -1.22
CA VAL A 45 -0.81 2.84 -2.03
C VAL A 45 0.23 3.09 -3.11
N THR A 46 -0.18 3.07 -4.37
CA THR A 46 0.76 3.12 -5.50
C THR A 46 0.58 4.35 -6.39
N ASP A 47 -0.55 5.05 -6.35
CA ASP A 47 -0.78 6.27 -7.13
C ASP A 47 -0.35 7.53 -6.37
N HIS A 48 -0.02 8.55 -7.15
CA HIS A 48 0.52 9.79 -6.64
C HIS A 48 -0.48 10.58 -5.77
N GLN A 49 -1.76 10.63 -6.15
CA GLN A 49 -2.73 11.49 -5.48
C GLN A 49 -2.96 11.01 -4.04
N HIS A 50 -3.24 9.73 -3.86
CA HIS A 50 -3.49 9.18 -2.51
C HIS A 50 -2.24 9.19 -1.62
N ILE A 51 -1.03 9.06 -2.20
CA ILE A 51 0.21 9.23 -1.44
C ILE A 51 0.32 10.66 -0.90
N ILE A 52 0.11 11.67 -1.73
CA ILE A 52 0.21 13.07 -1.31
C ILE A 52 -0.88 13.42 -0.28
N ASP A 53 -2.12 12.98 -0.52
CA ASP A 53 -3.23 13.23 0.41
C ASP A 53 -3.00 12.56 1.77
N GLY A 54 -2.53 11.30 1.77
CA GLY A 54 -2.22 10.57 2.99
C GLY A 54 -1.04 11.16 3.77
N LEU A 55 0.01 11.60 3.08
CA LEU A 55 1.17 12.24 3.72
C LEU A 55 0.83 13.63 4.29
N ALA A 56 -0.16 14.32 3.75
CA ALA A 56 -0.62 15.62 4.26
C ALA A 56 -1.51 15.48 5.52
N ASP A 57 -2.16 14.34 5.73
CA ASP A 57 -3.05 14.07 6.87
C ASP A 57 -2.31 13.42 8.05
N TYR A 58 -1.44 14.20 8.69
CA TYR A 58 -0.70 13.77 9.88
C TYR A 58 -1.59 13.49 11.11
N GLY A 59 -2.87 13.89 11.08
CA GLY A 59 -3.83 13.59 12.13
C GLY A 59 -4.33 12.14 12.06
N ARG A 60 -4.37 11.57 10.85
CA ARG A 60 -4.84 10.22 10.58
C ARG A 60 -3.72 9.23 10.31
N PHE A 61 -2.62 9.67 9.71
CA PHE A 61 -1.45 8.85 9.40
C PHE A 61 -0.22 9.38 10.13
N SER A 62 0.36 8.56 10.99
CA SER A 62 1.55 8.92 11.77
C SER A 62 2.73 8.00 11.48
N GLY A 63 3.94 8.56 11.47
CA GLY A 63 5.19 7.80 11.38
C GLY A 63 5.61 7.13 12.70
N SER A 64 4.98 7.49 13.82
CA SER A 64 5.10 6.76 15.08
C SER A 64 4.08 5.61 15.09
N SER A 65 4.49 4.45 15.60
CA SER A 65 3.61 3.28 15.81
C SER A 65 2.51 3.52 16.86
N GLN A 66 2.29 4.77 17.26
CA GLN A 66 1.30 5.12 18.27
C GLN A 66 -0.08 5.18 17.62
N MET A 67 -0.70 4.01 17.50
CA MET A 67 -2.12 3.90 17.19
C MET A 67 -2.89 4.58 18.32
N ARG A 68 -3.39 5.80 18.08
CA ARG A 68 -4.34 6.45 18.98
C ARG A 68 -5.67 5.73 18.84
N VAL A 69 -6.01 4.92 19.84
CA VAL A 69 -7.35 4.36 20.04
C VAL A 69 -8.34 5.45 20.44
#